data_AF-A0AB37TAF9-F1
#
_entry.id   AF-A0AB37TAF9-F1
#
_cell.length_a   1.000
_cell.length_b   1.000
_cell.length_c   1.000
_cell.angle_alpha   90.00
_cell.angle_beta   90.00
_cell.angle_gamma   90.00
#
_symmetry.space_group_name_H-M   'P 1'
#
loop_
_entity.id
_entity.type
_entity.pdbx_description
1 polymer ?
#
loop_
_entity_poly.entity_id
_entity_poly.type
_entity_poly.pdbx_seq_one_letter_code
_entity_poly.pdbx_strand_id
1 'polypeptide(L)'
;MTAAVSAPKISSSRLIVCYAAILGTLPYLTLKASWVTGGSLGLRDPSFVDSQLMLFANLLTGGMDVVAVILALAFTYSWGRRIPAPLVLFPIWIGTGLLAPIVLNLPVIVADLMKPQLAELPLENWVWAVVYGGFAWQGIMLLTAFVLYARDRWWFVVTGTVRAGTIGVAGLLGITAALVSAIGHSIWAFGSGGMSARGQDVVIAVLSVVAAIALATVARGRFWPRLVLVWTGAGAMAGSGAWGLFGAFTMGSGGQVPVLAVQAIGGVLLMTSVLRRLPHAA
;
A
#
# COMPACT_ATOMS: atom_id res chain seq x y z
N MET A 1 -37.12 31.71 -0.03
CA MET A 1 -36.12 31.33 -1.06
C MET A 1 -35.00 30.58 -0.38
N THR A 2 -34.99 29.25 -0.48
CA THR A 2 -33.88 28.41 0.00
C THR A 2 -32.71 28.56 -0.98
N ALA A 3 -31.63 29.21 -0.54
CA ALA A 3 -30.41 29.29 -1.33
C ALA A 3 -29.92 27.86 -1.64
N ALA A 4 -29.87 27.52 -2.92
CA ALA A 4 -29.30 26.24 -3.36
C ALA A 4 -27.83 26.22 -2.93
N VAL A 5 -27.50 25.39 -1.95
CA VAL A 5 -26.11 25.13 -1.57
C VAL A 5 -25.43 24.53 -2.79
N SER A 6 -24.52 25.29 -3.40
CA SER A 6 -23.76 24.86 -4.55
C SER A 6 -22.94 23.62 -4.16
N ALA A 7 -23.11 22.53 -4.92
CA ALA A 7 -22.32 21.33 -4.71
C ALA A 7 -20.83 21.68 -4.79
N PRO A 8 -19.99 21.28 -3.82
CA PRO A 8 -18.58 21.63 -3.84
C PRO A 8 -17.93 21.16 -5.15
N LYS A 9 -17.43 22.09 -5.95
CA LYS A 9 -16.72 21.80 -7.21
C LYS A 9 -15.45 21.00 -6.89
N ILE A 10 -15.24 19.92 -7.62
CA ILE A 10 -13.99 19.15 -7.54
C ILE A 10 -12.85 20.05 -8.03
N SER A 11 -11.73 20.12 -7.29
CA SER A 11 -10.58 20.88 -7.75
C SER A 11 -9.99 20.23 -9.02
N SER A 12 -9.54 21.05 -9.97
CA SER A 12 -8.88 20.55 -11.19
C SER A 12 -7.67 19.67 -10.86
N SER A 13 -6.96 19.97 -9.77
CA SER A 13 -5.84 19.16 -9.28
C SER A 13 -6.26 17.74 -8.89
N ARG A 14 -7.37 17.57 -8.14
CA ARG A 14 -7.84 16.21 -7.77
C ARG A 14 -8.25 15.42 -9.00
N LEU A 15 -8.91 16.06 -9.96
CA LEU A 15 -9.30 15.44 -11.22
C LEU A 15 -8.07 14.91 -11.99
N ILE A 16 -7.07 15.77 -12.19
CA ILE A 16 -5.84 15.43 -12.92
C ILE A 16 -5.14 14.24 -12.26
N VAL A 17 -4.95 14.28 -10.94
CA VAL A 17 -4.22 13.23 -10.22
C VAL A 17 -5.00 11.90 -10.22
N CYS A 18 -6.33 11.92 -10.14
CA CYS A 18 -7.13 10.70 -10.24
C CYS A 18 -7.03 10.06 -11.63
N TYR A 19 -7.13 10.85 -12.71
CA TYR A 19 -6.95 10.30 -14.06
C TYR A 19 -5.52 9.85 -14.32
N ALA A 20 -4.52 10.55 -13.79
CA ALA A 20 -3.13 10.12 -13.85
C ALA A 20 -2.94 8.77 -13.14
N ALA A 21 -3.57 8.56 -11.98
CA ALA A 21 -3.55 7.27 -11.29
C ALA A 21 -4.13 6.16 -12.18
N ILE A 22 -5.31 6.38 -12.76
CA ILE A 22 -5.97 5.42 -13.66
C ILE A 22 -5.06 5.08 -14.85
N LEU A 23 -4.53 6.10 -15.54
CA LEU A 23 -3.67 5.91 -16.72
C LEU A 23 -2.40 5.12 -16.39
N GLY A 24 -1.81 5.34 -15.20
CA GLY A 24 -0.65 4.58 -14.75
C GLY A 24 -0.93 3.11 -14.43
N THR A 25 -2.17 2.77 -14.07
CA THR A 25 -2.60 1.39 -13.81
C THR A 25 -2.80 0.58 -15.09
N LEU A 26 -3.24 1.22 -16.18
CA LEU A 26 -3.66 0.53 -17.40
C LEU A 26 -2.59 -0.41 -18.03
N PRO A 27 -1.30 -0.04 -18.10
CA PRO A 27 -0.30 -0.92 -18.69
C PRO A 27 -0.17 -2.26 -17.95
N TYR A 28 -0.09 -2.23 -16.61
CA TYR A 28 0.02 -3.46 -15.81
C TYR A 28 -1.28 -4.26 -15.84
N LEU A 29 -2.44 -3.60 -15.74
CA LEU A 29 -3.73 -4.26 -15.88
C LEU A 29 -3.90 -4.93 -17.26
N THR A 30 -3.34 -4.35 -18.32
CA THR A 30 -3.34 -4.94 -19.67
C THR A 30 -2.49 -6.21 -19.73
N LEU A 31 -1.31 -6.22 -19.09
CA LEU A 31 -0.50 -7.44 -18.96
C LEU A 31 -1.29 -8.54 -18.24
N LYS A 32 -1.93 -8.21 -17.12
CA LYS A 32 -2.76 -9.16 -16.38
C LYS A 32 -3.93 -9.67 -17.20
N ALA A 33 -4.65 -8.79 -17.90
CA ALA A 33 -5.74 -9.16 -18.80
C ALA A 33 -5.27 -10.10 -19.92
N SER A 34 -4.11 -9.83 -20.53
CA SER A 34 -3.50 -10.73 -21.51
C SER A 34 -3.25 -12.11 -20.89
N TRP A 35 -2.57 -12.19 -19.75
CA TRP A 35 -2.18 -13.47 -19.15
C TRP A 35 -3.39 -14.30 -18.67
N VAL A 36 -4.43 -13.68 -18.09
CA VAL A 36 -5.63 -14.42 -17.65
C VAL A 36 -6.53 -14.87 -18.80
N THR A 37 -6.35 -14.30 -20.00
CA THR A 37 -7.08 -14.69 -21.23
C THR A 37 -6.26 -15.61 -22.15
N GLY A 38 -5.10 -16.10 -21.69
CA GLY A 38 -4.24 -17.02 -22.43
C GLY A 38 -3.24 -16.36 -23.39
N GLY A 39 -3.09 -15.03 -23.36
CA GLY A 39 -2.10 -14.30 -24.13
C GLY A 39 -0.72 -14.31 -23.48
N SER A 40 0.33 -14.19 -24.30
CA SER A 40 1.74 -14.28 -23.88
C SER A 40 2.49 -12.94 -23.86
N LEU A 41 1.78 -11.81 -23.80
CA LEU A 41 2.39 -10.48 -23.87
C LEU A 41 3.49 -10.30 -22.81
N GLY A 42 4.72 -10.04 -23.26
CA GLY A 42 5.87 -9.83 -22.39
C GLY A 42 6.43 -11.09 -21.72
N LEU A 43 5.97 -12.29 -22.11
CA LEU A 43 6.54 -13.55 -21.65
C LEU A 43 7.62 -14.02 -22.63
N ARG A 44 8.77 -14.45 -22.10
CA ARG A 44 9.79 -15.20 -22.85
C ARG A 44 9.42 -16.69 -22.97
N ASP A 45 8.69 -17.20 -21.97
CA ASP A 45 8.14 -18.55 -21.95
C ASP A 45 6.64 -18.48 -21.57
N PRO A 46 5.71 -18.78 -22.49
CA PRO A 46 4.29 -18.78 -22.21
C PRO A 46 3.87 -19.73 -21.08
N SER A 47 4.60 -20.84 -20.88
CA SER A 47 4.25 -21.85 -19.87
C SER A 47 4.34 -21.32 -18.43
N PHE A 48 5.00 -20.17 -18.24
CA PHE A 48 5.11 -19.49 -16.96
C PHE A 48 3.76 -19.16 -16.33
N VAL A 49 2.72 -18.89 -17.13
CA VAL A 49 1.40 -18.48 -16.62
C VAL A 49 0.36 -19.61 -16.60
N ASP A 50 0.73 -20.82 -17.01
CA ASP A 50 -0.22 -21.94 -17.23
C ASP A 50 -0.73 -22.58 -15.93
N SER A 51 -0.03 -22.38 -14.81
CA SER A 51 -0.44 -22.97 -13.53
C SER A 51 -1.68 -22.28 -12.94
N GLN A 52 -2.56 -23.06 -12.29
CA GLN A 52 -3.72 -22.51 -11.56
C GLN A 52 -3.30 -21.48 -10.49
N LEU A 53 -2.13 -21.67 -9.89
CA LEU A 53 -1.56 -20.74 -8.93
C LEU A 53 -1.22 -19.40 -9.60
N MET A 54 -0.60 -19.40 -10.79
CA MET A 54 -0.29 -18.18 -11.53
C MET A 54 -1.55 -17.49 -12.06
N LEU A 55 -2.55 -18.25 -12.53
CA LEU A 55 -3.86 -17.70 -12.86
C LEU A 55 -4.48 -16.98 -11.65
N PHE A 56 -4.48 -17.61 -10.48
CA PHE A 56 -5.00 -16.99 -9.25
C PHE A 56 -4.21 -15.74 -8.86
N ALA A 57 -2.88 -15.79 -8.89
CA ALA A 57 -2.03 -14.64 -8.59
C ALA A 57 -2.27 -13.46 -9.56
N ASN A 58 -2.47 -13.75 -10.85
CA ASN A 58 -2.77 -12.75 -11.87
C ASN A 58 -4.17 -12.14 -11.70
N LEU A 59 -5.18 -12.95 -11.37
CA LEU A 59 -6.53 -12.47 -11.05
C LEU A 59 -6.52 -11.62 -9.78
N LEU A 60 -5.82 -12.05 -8.74
CA LEU A 60 -5.71 -11.34 -7.48
C LEU A 60 -5.07 -9.95 -7.70
N THR A 61 -3.90 -9.91 -8.32
CA THR A 61 -3.18 -8.65 -8.57
C THR A 61 -3.90 -7.74 -9.57
N GLY A 62 -4.49 -8.28 -10.64
CA GLY A 62 -5.34 -7.52 -11.55
C GLY A 62 -6.61 -6.98 -10.86
N GLY A 63 -7.20 -7.75 -9.95
CA GLY A 63 -8.33 -7.31 -9.13
C GLY A 63 -7.97 -6.15 -8.21
N MET A 64 -6.77 -6.15 -7.62
CA MET A 64 -6.28 -5.04 -6.80
C MET A 64 -6.15 -3.74 -7.61
N ASP A 65 -5.69 -3.84 -8.86
CA ASP A 65 -5.63 -2.70 -9.79
C ASP A 65 -7.02 -2.17 -10.18
N VAL A 66 -7.98 -3.07 -10.41
CA VAL A 66 -9.38 -2.67 -10.63
C VAL A 66 -9.92 -1.90 -9.42
N VAL A 67 -9.62 -2.36 -8.20
CA VAL A 67 -9.98 -1.64 -6.96
C VAL A 67 -9.30 -0.27 -6.89
N ALA A 68 -8.03 -0.16 -7.29
CA ALA A 68 -7.32 1.12 -7.35
C ALA A 68 -8.00 2.11 -8.32
N VAL A 69 -8.41 1.64 -9.50
CA VAL A 69 -9.19 2.43 -10.48
C VAL A 69 -10.54 2.86 -9.89
N ILE A 70 -11.28 1.95 -9.26
CA ILE A 70 -12.57 2.27 -8.62
C ILE A 70 -12.38 3.32 -7.52
N LEU A 71 -11.31 3.23 -6.72
CA LEU A 71 -10.98 4.24 -5.71
C LEU A 71 -10.67 5.60 -6.33
N ALA A 72 -9.88 5.65 -7.40
CA ALA A 72 -9.59 6.90 -8.12
C ALA A 72 -10.88 7.53 -8.68
N LEU A 73 -11.80 6.72 -9.22
CA LEU A 73 -13.12 7.19 -9.66
C LEU A 73 -13.97 7.67 -8.47
N ALA A 74 -13.95 6.96 -7.33
CA ALA A 74 -14.65 7.38 -6.11
C ALA A 74 -14.09 8.70 -5.55
N PHE A 75 -12.79 8.95 -5.69
CA PHE A 75 -12.16 10.22 -5.30
C PHE A 75 -12.51 11.36 -6.26
N THR A 76 -12.85 11.02 -7.50
CA THR A 76 -13.24 11.95 -8.54
C THR A 76 -14.71 12.36 -8.40
N TYR A 77 -15.62 11.39 -8.35
CA TYR A 77 -17.06 11.64 -8.54
C TYR A 77 -17.84 11.77 -7.23
N SER A 78 -18.98 12.45 -7.30
CA SER A 78 -19.83 12.73 -6.13
C SER A 78 -20.39 11.48 -5.44
N TRP A 79 -20.62 10.39 -6.18
CA TRP A 79 -21.09 9.12 -5.62
C TRP A 79 -20.08 8.52 -4.64
N GLY A 80 -18.78 8.79 -4.82
CA GLY A 80 -17.75 8.28 -3.92
C GLY A 80 -17.86 8.83 -2.50
N ARG A 81 -18.45 10.02 -2.32
CA ARG A 81 -18.74 10.57 -0.98
C ARG A 81 -19.84 9.80 -0.24
N ARG A 82 -20.67 9.05 -0.96
CA ARG A 82 -21.75 8.22 -0.40
C ARG A 82 -21.28 6.85 0.06
N ILE A 83 -20.10 6.40 -0.39
CA ILE A 83 -19.53 5.11 0.02
C ILE A 83 -19.21 5.15 1.52
N PRO A 84 -19.63 4.17 2.33
CA PRO A 84 -19.20 4.05 3.73
C PRO A 84 -17.69 4.15 3.89
N ALA A 85 -17.22 4.94 4.88
CA ALA A 85 -15.79 5.21 5.06
C ALA A 85 -14.91 3.94 5.15
N PRO A 86 -15.30 2.85 5.84
CA PRO A 86 -14.49 1.63 5.89
C PRO A 86 -14.22 1.01 4.51
N LEU A 87 -15.20 1.05 3.60
CA LEU A 87 -15.06 0.49 2.24
C LEU A 87 -14.10 1.30 1.36
N VAL A 88 -13.83 2.55 1.73
CA VAL A 88 -12.81 3.38 1.08
C VAL A 88 -11.46 3.23 1.79
N LEU A 89 -11.47 3.34 3.12
CA LEU A 89 -10.27 3.39 3.95
C LEU A 89 -9.52 2.05 3.98
N PHE A 90 -10.23 0.92 4.04
CA PHE A 90 -9.57 -0.39 4.06
C PHE A 90 -8.73 -0.67 2.81
N PRO A 91 -9.29 -0.60 1.58
CA PRO A 91 -8.50 -0.90 0.38
C PRO A 91 -7.41 0.15 0.12
N ILE A 92 -7.65 1.44 0.38
CA ILE A 92 -6.59 2.46 0.21
C ILE A 92 -5.50 2.34 1.29
N TRP A 93 -5.81 1.83 2.48
CA TRP A 93 -4.81 1.53 3.51
C TRP A 93 -3.90 0.36 3.11
N ILE A 94 -4.48 -0.74 2.62
CA ILE A 94 -3.71 -1.86 2.06
C ILE A 94 -2.90 -1.40 0.85
N GLY A 95 -3.51 -0.62 -0.06
CA GLY A 95 -2.81 -0.02 -1.20
C GLY A 95 -1.66 0.90 -0.79
N THR A 96 -1.84 1.74 0.24
CA THR A 96 -0.75 2.53 0.82
C THR A 96 0.38 1.63 1.29
N GLY A 97 0.04 0.53 1.97
CA GLY A 97 1.00 -0.42 2.49
C GLY A 97 1.83 -1.16 1.45
N LEU A 98 1.22 -1.45 0.31
CA LEU A 98 1.91 -2.12 -0.80
C LEU A 98 2.73 -1.12 -1.63
N LEU A 99 2.21 0.08 -1.86
CA LEU A 99 2.80 1.05 -2.79
C LEU A 99 3.85 1.96 -2.12
N ALA A 100 3.67 2.35 -0.85
CA ALA A 100 4.61 3.25 -0.18
C ALA A 100 6.03 2.65 -0.07
N PRO A 101 6.22 1.35 0.27
CA PRO A 101 7.55 0.75 0.25
C PRO A 101 8.19 0.79 -1.15
N ILE A 102 7.42 0.56 -2.20
CA ILE A 102 7.90 0.61 -3.60
C ILE A 102 8.37 2.03 -3.95
N VAL A 103 7.55 3.04 -3.65
CA VAL A 103 7.89 4.45 -3.92
C VAL A 103 9.16 4.88 -3.17
N LEU A 104 9.30 4.48 -1.91
CA LEU A 104 10.47 4.83 -1.09
C LEU A 104 11.74 4.06 -1.53
N ASN A 105 11.59 2.84 -2.04
CA ASN A 105 12.68 2.02 -2.57
C ASN A 105 13.02 2.33 -4.04
N LEU A 106 12.27 3.25 -4.68
CA LEU A 106 12.37 3.53 -6.10
C LEU A 106 13.80 3.83 -6.60
N PRO A 107 14.65 4.62 -5.90
CA PRO A 107 16.02 4.85 -6.35
C PRO A 107 16.84 3.56 -6.47
N VAL A 108 16.64 2.62 -5.54
CA VAL A 108 17.33 1.32 -5.55
C VAL A 108 16.79 0.44 -6.67
N ILE A 109 15.45 0.40 -6.84
CA ILE A 109 14.81 -0.34 -7.92
C ILE A 109 15.31 0.14 -9.28
N VAL A 110 15.36 1.45 -9.52
CA VAL A 110 15.86 2.04 -10.78
C VAL A 110 17.34 1.66 -10.99
N ALA A 111 18.18 1.76 -9.96
CA ALA A 111 19.59 1.37 -10.07
C ALA A 111 19.77 -0.12 -10.37
N ASP A 112 18.88 -0.98 -9.88
CA ASP A 112 18.88 -2.43 -10.14
C ASP A 112 18.42 -2.75 -11.56
N LEU A 113 17.38 -2.07 -12.07
CA LEU A 113 16.86 -2.24 -13.43
C LEU A 113 17.84 -1.81 -14.53
N MET A 114 18.81 -0.95 -14.22
CA MET A 114 19.86 -0.54 -15.17
C MET A 114 20.98 -1.57 -15.33
N LYS A 115 21.00 -2.62 -14.49
CA LYS A 115 21.97 -3.71 -14.60
C LYS A 115 21.41 -4.78 -15.54
N PRO A 116 22.27 -5.51 -16.27
CA PRO A 116 21.84 -6.70 -17.01
C PRO A 116 21.18 -7.67 -16.04
N GLN A 117 19.88 -7.94 -16.23
CA GLN A 117 19.19 -8.93 -15.41
C GLN A 117 19.67 -10.32 -15.81
N LEU A 118 20.21 -11.07 -14.85
CA LEU A 118 20.35 -12.51 -14.99
C LEU A 118 18.95 -13.11 -15.12
N ALA A 119 18.81 -14.15 -15.94
CA ALA A 119 17.53 -14.72 -16.36
C ALA A 119 16.76 -15.41 -15.20
N GLU A 120 16.29 -14.66 -14.21
CA GLU A 120 15.65 -15.21 -13.00
C GLU A 120 14.18 -15.57 -13.22
N LEU A 121 13.46 -14.82 -14.07
CA LEU A 121 12.08 -15.13 -14.47
C LEU A 121 11.93 -15.04 -15.99
N PRO A 122 11.03 -15.84 -16.60
CA PRO A 122 10.82 -15.86 -18.06
C PRO A 122 9.95 -14.68 -18.54
N LEU A 123 10.26 -13.47 -18.10
CA LEU A 123 9.61 -12.21 -18.48
C LEU A 123 10.57 -11.34 -19.31
N GLU A 124 10.06 -10.66 -20.33
CA GLU A 124 10.83 -9.67 -21.07
C GLU A 124 11.30 -8.53 -20.15
N ASN A 125 12.50 -7.98 -20.39
CA ASN A 125 13.12 -7.00 -19.50
C ASN A 125 12.25 -5.74 -19.31
N TRP A 126 11.54 -5.31 -20.34
CA TRP A 126 10.66 -4.13 -20.29
C TRP A 126 9.46 -4.33 -19.35
N VAL A 127 9.03 -5.58 -19.11
CA VAL A 127 7.91 -5.89 -18.21
C VAL A 127 8.21 -5.40 -16.80
N TRP A 128 9.45 -5.58 -16.33
CA TRP A 128 9.86 -5.12 -15.01
C TRP A 128 9.77 -3.60 -14.88
N ALA A 129 10.18 -2.85 -15.90
CA ALA A 129 10.07 -1.40 -15.93
C ALA A 129 8.59 -0.96 -15.92
N VAL A 130 7.73 -1.65 -16.66
CA VAL A 130 6.27 -1.39 -16.67
C VAL A 130 5.65 -1.67 -15.30
N VAL A 131 5.98 -2.80 -14.67
CA VAL A 131 5.43 -3.20 -13.37
C VAL A 131 5.86 -2.23 -12.27
N TYR A 132 7.17 -2.06 -12.07
CA TYR A 132 7.67 -1.22 -10.97
C TYR A 132 7.46 0.27 -11.23
N GLY A 133 7.60 0.72 -12.49
CA GLY A 133 7.29 2.09 -12.89
C GLY A 133 5.80 2.40 -12.71
N GLY A 134 4.92 1.48 -13.11
CA GLY A 134 3.47 1.56 -12.90
C GLY A 134 3.10 1.62 -11.43
N PHE A 135 3.68 0.75 -10.58
CA PHE A 135 3.44 0.78 -9.13
C PHE A 135 3.94 2.06 -8.47
N ALA A 136 5.12 2.55 -8.84
CA ALA A 136 5.62 3.82 -8.32
C ALA A 136 4.72 4.99 -8.72
N TRP A 137 4.31 5.04 -10.00
CA TRP A 137 3.39 6.05 -10.51
C TRP A 137 2.03 5.97 -9.80
N GLN A 138 1.45 4.77 -9.70
CA GLN A 138 0.20 4.51 -8.99
C GLN A 138 0.31 4.92 -7.52
N GLY A 139 1.41 4.58 -6.85
CA GLY A 139 1.68 4.98 -5.47
C GLY A 139 1.67 6.49 -5.29
N ILE A 140 2.37 7.23 -6.15
CA ILE A 140 2.41 8.70 -6.05
C ILE A 140 1.04 9.30 -6.35
N MET A 141 0.41 8.91 -7.46
CA MET A 141 -0.82 9.53 -7.93
C MET A 141 -2.02 9.14 -7.05
N LEU A 142 -2.23 7.86 -6.79
CA LEU A 142 -3.38 7.40 -6.00
C LEU A 142 -3.33 7.89 -4.56
N LEU A 143 -2.14 7.90 -3.93
CA LEU A 143 -2.01 8.40 -2.56
C LEU A 143 -2.16 9.93 -2.49
N THR A 144 -1.69 10.66 -3.51
CA THR A 144 -1.96 12.10 -3.61
C THR A 144 -3.45 12.37 -3.78
N ALA A 145 -4.14 11.62 -4.66
CA ALA A 145 -5.59 11.70 -4.83
C ALA A 145 -6.34 11.39 -3.53
N PHE A 146 -5.91 10.37 -2.79
CA PHE A 146 -6.46 10.04 -1.48
C PHE A 146 -6.27 11.17 -0.48
N VAL A 147 -5.08 11.78 -0.39
CA VAL A 147 -4.84 12.91 0.52
C VAL A 147 -5.76 14.08 0.21
N LEU A 148 -5.94 14.44 -1.07
CA LEU A 148 -6.84 15.51 -1.49
C LEU A 148 -8.31 15.16 -1.17
N TYR A 149 -8.72 13.92 -1.43
CA TYR A 149 -10.06 13.43 -1.10
C TYR A 149 -10.32 13.41 0.41
N ALA A 150 -9.35 12.94 1.19
CA ALA A 150 -9.44 12.83 2.64
C ALA A 150 -9.46 14.20 3.31
N ARG A 151 -8.71 15.18 2.79
CA ARG A 151 -8.77 16.57 3.26
C ARG A 151 -10.16 17.17 3.10
N ASP A 152 -10.83 16.91 1.99
CA ASP A 152 -12.19 17.41 1.76
C ASP A 152 -13.24 16.64 2.58
N ARG A 153 -13.11 15.31 2.67
CA ARG A 153 -14.13 14.45 3.29
C ARG A 153 -14.02 14.36 4.81
N TRP A 154 -12.79 14.37 5.34
CA TRP A 154 -12.47 14.14 6.75
C TRP A 154 -11.56 15.24 7.30
N TRP A 155 -11.82 16.50 6.90
CA TRP A 155 -11.05 17.68 7.32
C TRP A 155 -10.85 17.75 8.84
N PHE A 156 -11.85 17.33 9.62
CA PHE A 156 -11.83 17.31 11.09
C PHE A 156 -10.73 16.40 11.67
N VAL A 157 -10.23 15.42 10.93
CA VAL A 157 -9.10 14.58 11.35
C VAL A 157 -7.78 15.36 11.32
N VAL A 158 -7.67 16.33 10.41
CA VAL A 158 -6.49 17.18 10.24
C VAL A 158 -6.49 18.36 11.22
N THR A 159 -7.67 18.90 11.51
CA THR A 159 -7.86 20.07 12.38
C THR A 159 -8.15 19.70 13.83
N GLY A 160 -8.66 18.49 14.08
CA GLY A 160 -9.04 18.03 15.41
C GLY A 160 -7.87 17.70 16.32
N THR A 161 -8.16 17.64 17.62
CA THR A 161 -7.21 17.23 18.66
C THR A 161 -7.31 15.72 18.91
N VAL A 162 -6.20 15.13 19.36
CA VAL A 162 -6.18 13.70 19.72
C VAL A 162 -7.11 13.44 20.90
N ARG A 163 -7.90 12.35 20.84
CA ARG A 163 -8.71 11.94 21.99
C ARG A 163 -7.84 11.39 23.12
N ALA A 164 -8.08 11.85 24.35
CA ALA A 164 -7.41 11.35 25.55
C ALA A 164 -7.66 9.85 25.78
N GLY A 165 -6.72 9.17 26.46
CA GLY A 165 -6.78 7.73 26.73
C GLY A 165 -5.41 7.04 26.68
N THR A 166 -5.38 5.71 26.83
CA THR A 166 -4.17 4.87 26.73
C THR A 166 -4.11 4.10 25.40
N ILE A 167 -2.91 3.70 24.96
CA ILE A 167 -2.73 2.92 23.71
C ILE A 167 -3.38 1.52 23.79
N GLY A 168 -3.67 1.06 25.02
CA GLY A 168 -4.29 -0.23 25.31
C GLY A 168 -3.39 -1.42 24.97
N VAL A 169 -3.88 -2.62 25.28
CA VAL A 169 -3.18 -3.89 24.99
C VAL A 169 -2.93 -4.05 23.50
N ALA A 170 -3.92 -3.73 22.65
CA ALA A 170 -3.76 -3.79 21.19
C ALA A 170 -2.62 -2.88 20.69
N GLY A 171 -2.50 -1.66 21.23
CA GLY A 171 -1.41 -0.76 20.87
C GLY A 171 -0.04 -1.27 21.32
N LEU A 172 0.05 -1.83 22.54
CA LEU A 172 1.29 -2.43 23.03
C LEU A 172 1.71 -3.63 22.20
N LEU A 173 0.79 -4.57 21.92
CA LEU A 173 1.06 -5.72 21.07
C LEU A 173 1.42 -5.32 19.64
N GLY A 174 0.76 -4.29 19.08
CA GLY A 174 1.09 -3.74 17.77
C GLY A 174 2.50 -3.14 17.72
N ILE A 175 2.92 -2.40 18.76
CA ILE A 175 4.28 -1.86 18.88
C ILE A 175 5.30 -3.00 18.97
N THR A 176 5.05 -4.01 19.82
CA THR A 176 5.93 -5.19 19.92
C THR A 176 6.06 -5.90 18.58
N ALA A 177 4.95 -6.14 17.89
CA ALA A 177 4.93 -6.77 16.58
C ALA A 177 5.70 -5.94 15.52
N ALA A 178 5.61 -4.61 15.58
CA ALA A 178 6.36 -3.72 14.70
C ALA A 178 7.88 -3.80 14.94
N LEU A 179 8.32 -3.94 16.20
CA LEU A 179 9.73 -4.14 16.51
C LEU A 179 10.22 -5.51 16.05
N VAL A 180 9.43 -6.57 16.23
CA VAL A 180 9.75 -7.92 15.72
C VAL A 180 9.85 -7.91 14.19
N SER A 181 8.88 -7.28 13.51
CA SER A 181 8.89 -7.07 12.06
C SER A 181 10.16 -6.33 11.61
N ALA A 182 10.50 -5.23 12.30
CA ALA A 182 11.70 -4.46 11.97
C ALA A 182 12.98 -5.28 12.12
N ILE A 183 13.11 -6.10 13.17
CA ILE A 183 14.26 -6.98 13.37
C ILE A 183 14.33 -8.03 12.26
N GLY A 184 13.21 -8.69 11.95
CA GLY A 184 13.15 -9.72 10.91
C GLY A 184 13.55 -9.18 9.54
N HIS A 185 12.96 -8.07 9.11
CA HIS A 185 13.35 -7.40 7.87
C HIS A 185 14.79 -6.87 7.91
N SER A 186 15.29 -6.38 9.06
CA SER A 186 16.71 -5.99 9.15
C SER A 186 17.64 -7.17 8.90
N ILE A 187 17.31 -8.37 9.42
CA ILE A 187 18.08 -9.59 9.16
C ILE A 187 18.06 -9.94 7.67
N TRP A 188 16.89 -9.85 7.01
CA TRP A 188 16.75 -10.15 5.59
C TRP A 188 17.45 -9.13 4.67
N ALA A 189 17.50 -7.85 5.08
CA ALA A 189 18.24 -6.81 4.37
C ALA A 189 19.75 -7.11 4.25
N PHE A 190 20.33 -7.85 5.20
CA PHE A 190 21.71 -8.33 5.15
C PHE A 190 21.84 -9.78 4.62
N GLY A 191 20.71 -10.42 4.31
CA GLY A 191 20.66 -11.79 3.78
C GLY A 191 20.97 -11.89 2.30
N SER A 192 20.82 -13.09 1.73
CA SER A 192 20.95 -13.31 0.28
C SER A 192 19.77 -12.71 -0.48
N GLY A 193 20.02 -11.95 -1.55
CA GLY A 193 18.98 -11.37 -2.40
C GLY A 193 19.50 -10.23 -3.27
N GLY A 194 18.71 -9.86 -4.28
CA GLY A 194 18.97 -8.69 -5.12
C GLY A 194 18.95 -7.38 -4.34
N MET A 195 19.58 -6.33 -4.89
CA MET A 195 19.71 -5.04 -4.21
C MET A 195 18.33 -4.40 -3.96
N SER A 196 17.42 -4.51 -4.92
CA SER A 196 16.04 -4.04 -4.80
C SER A 196 15.28 -4.72 -3.64
N ALA A 197 15.40 -6.05 -3.51
CA ALA A 197 14.77 -6.80 -2.42
C ALA A 197 15.30 -6.37 -1.05
N ARG A 198 16.63 -6.26 -0.90
CA ARG A 198 17.26 -5.78 0.34
C ARG A 198 16.85 -4.35 0.69
N GLY A 199 16.77 -3.46 -0.32
CA GLY A 199 16.28 -2.10 -0.14
C GLY A 199 14.83 -2.06 0.36
N GLN A 200 13.98 -2.96 -0.14
CA GLN A 200 12.61 -3.10 0.31
C GLN A 200 12.52 -3.55 1.78
N ASP A 201 13.36 -4.50 2.20
CA ASP A 201 13.45 -4.93 3.60
C ASP A 201 13.86 -3.77 4.53
N VAL A 202 14.85 -2.96 4.14
CA VAL A 202 15.26 -1.76 4.89
C VAL A 202 14.07 -0.80 5.04
N VAL A 203 13.36 -0.52 3.95
CA VAL A 203 12.21 0.40 3.97
C VAL A 203 11.10 -0.11 4.88
N ILE A 204 10.75 -1.40 4.83
CA ILE A 204 9.71 -1.98 5.69
C ILE A 204 10.15 -1.95 7.16
N ALA A 205 11.41 -2.22 7.47
CA ALA A 205 11.94 -2.13 8.83
C ALA A 205 11.82 -0.69 9.38
N VAL A 206 12.23 0.31 8.60
CA VAL A 206 12.13 1.72 8.97
C VAL A 206 10.67 2.14 9.19
N LEU A 207 9.78 1.80 8.25
CA LEU A 207 8.36 2.12 8.37
C LEU A 207 7.71 1.48 9.61
N SER A 208 8.10 0.25 9.95
CA SER A 208 7.62 -0.45 11.15
C SER A 208 8.04 0.28 12.43
N VAL A 209 9.32 0.67 12.54
CA VAL A 209 9.84 1.44 13.69
C VAL A 209 9.17 2.81 13.79
N VAL A 210 9.03 3.51 12.68
CA VAL A 210 8.41 4.84 12.64
C VAL A 210 6.95 4.78 13.07
N ALA A 211 6.18 3.77 12.63
CA ALA A 211 4.81 3.58 13.09
C ALA A 211 4.73 3.27 14.59
N ALA A 212 5.65 2.45 15.12
CA ALA A 212 5.72 2.15 16.54
C ALA A 212 5.97 3.42 17.38
N ILE A 213 6.95 4.25 16.98
CA ILE A 213 7.27 5.52 17.64
C ILE A 213 6.10 6.51 17.53
N ALA A 214 5.47 6.59 16.36
CA ALA A 214 4.34 7.48 16.12
C ALA A 214 3.12 7.12 17.00
N LEU A 215 2.83 5.82 17.18
CA LEU A 215 1.78 5.38 18.08
C LEU A 215 2.15 5.60 19.55
N ALA A 216 3.38 5.27 19.95
CA ALA A 216 3.87 5.48 21.32
C ALA A 216 3.80 6.95 21.75
N THR A 217 3.97 7.86 20.79
CA THR A 217 3.95 9.31 21.03
C THR A 217 2.65 9.97 20.57
N VAL A 218 1.60 9.22 20.24
CA VAL A 218 0.34 9.73 19.64
C VAL A 218 -0.32 10.85 20.45
N ALA A 219 -0.16 10.83 21.77
CA ALA A 219 -0.71 11.84 22.68
C ALA A 219 0.09 13.14 22.73
N ARG A 220 1.27 13.21 22.11
CA ARG A 220 2.16 14.39 22.15
C ARG A 220 1.91 15.25 20.92
N GLY A 221 1.58 16.53 21.08
CA GLY A 221 1.49 17.50 19.97
C GLY A 221 0.38 17.19 18.95
N ARG A 222 0.62 17.52 17.67
CA ARG A 222 -0.37 17.39 16.59
C ARG A 222 -0.65 15.91 16.27
N PHE A 223 -1.92 15.56 16.14
CA PHE A 223 -2.38 14.19 15.88
C PHE A 223 -2.10 13.74 14.44
N TRP A 224 -2.44 14.58 13.45
CA TRP A 224 -2.43 14.17 12.04
C TRP A 224 -1.06 13.67 11.53
N PRO A 225 0.12 14.25 11.88
CA PRO A 225 1.38 13.72 11.37
C PRO A 225 1.64 12.31 11.88
N ARG A 226 1.31 12.04 13.15
CA ARG A 226 1.46 10.71 13.76
C ARG A 226 0.47 9.73 13.17
N LEU A 227 -0.76 10.16 12.91
CA LEU A 227 -1.73 9.34 12.19
C LEU A 227 -1.20 8.93 10.81
N VAL A 228 -0.58 9.85 10.05
CA VAL A 228 0.02 9.52 8.74
C VAL A 228 1.16 8.51 8.90
N LEU A 229 2.04 8.68 9.88
CA LEU A 229 3.13 7.74 10.13
C LEU A 229 2.63 6.35 10.56
N VAL A 230 1.64 6.29 11.45
CA VAL A 230 1.00 5.01 11.83
C VAL A 230 0.26 4.41 10.64
N TRP A 231 -0.51 5.20 9.88
CA TRP A 231 -1.24 4.75 8.70
C TRP A 231 -0.31 4.08 7.71
N THR A 232 0.78 4.76 7.33
CA THR A 232 1.72 4.27 6.31
C THR A 232 2.48 3.06 6.80
N GLY A 233 3.05 3.08 8.02
CA GLY A 233 3.84 1.95 8.49
C GLY A 233 2.99 0.74 8.90
N ALA A 234 1.84 0.95 9.55
CA ALA A 234 0.90 -0.13 9.84
C ALA A 234 0.30 -0.73 8.56
N GLY A 235 0.03 0.12 7.56
CA GLY A 235 -0.38 -0.32 6.24
C GLY A 235 0.70 -1.15 5.57
N ALA A 236 1.95 -0.68 5.61
CA ALA A 236 3.09 -1.41 5.05
C ALA A 236 3.25 -2.78 5.70
N MET A 237 3.16 -2.85 7.03
CA MET A 237 3.15 -4.11 7.75
C MET A 237 2.00 -5.02 7.31
N ALA A 238 0.75 -4.54 7.33
CA ALA A 238 -0.42 -5.35 6.97
C ALA A 238 -0.39 -5.82 5.51
N GLY A 239 -0.16 -4.92 4.57
CA GLY A 239 -0.17 -5.19 3.13
C GLY A 239 0.99 -6.07 2.70
N SER A 240 2.23 -5.68 3.00
CA SER A 240 3.41 -6.48 2.60
C SER A 240 3.54 -7.77 3.40
N GLY A 241 3.10 -7.80 4.66
CA GLY A 241 3.05 -9.04 5.44
C GLY A 241 2.05 -10.04 4.85
N ALA A 242 0.84 -9.59 4.49
CA ALA A 242 -0.15 -10.46 3.84
C ALA A 242 0.30 -10.95 2.46
N TRP A 243 0.91 -10.07 1.64
CA TRP A 243 1.47 -10.46 0.35
C TRP A 243 2.66 -11.42 0.50
N GLY A 244 3.53 -11.16 1.48
CA GLY A 244 4.63 -12.05 1.82
C GLY A 244 4.15 -13.42 2.29
N LEU A 245 3.10 -13.50 3.11
CA LEU A 245 2.50 -14.79 3.52
C LEU A 245 1.97 -15.56 2.31
N PHE A 246 1.28 -14.89 1.39
CA PHE A 246 0.85 -15.51 0.15
C PHE A 246 2.05 -16.10 -0.62
N GLY A 247 3.12 -15.32 -0.78
CA GLY A 247 4.37 -15.80 -1.38
C GLY A 247 5.00 -16.97 -0.62
N ALA A 248 5.09 -16.90 0.70
CA ALA A 248 5.72 -17.93 1.52
C ALA A 248 4.99 -19.28 1.46
N PHE A 249 3.64 -19.26 1.46
CA PHE A 249 2.83 -20.47 1.37
C PHE A 249 2.75 -21.05 -0.04
N THR A 250 2.90 -20.23 -1.09
CA THR A 250 2.71 -20.67 -2.48
C THR A 250 4.03 -20.90 -3.22
N MET A 251 5.12 -20.24 -2.81
CA MET A 251 6.43 -20.25 -3.47
C MET A 251 7.53 -20.86 -2.59
N GLY A 252 7.22 -21.31 -1.36
CA GLY A 252 8.08 -22.22 -0.59
C GLY A 252 9.12 -21.59 0.34
N SER A 253 8.80 -20.49 1.05
CA SER A 253 9.71 -19.85 2.03
C SER A 253 9.19 -19.92 3.48
N GLY A 254 8.92 -21.14 3.96
CA GLY A 254 8.29 -21.38 5.28
C GLY A 254 8.98 -20.72 6.49
N GLY A 255 10.31 -20.50 6.44
CA GLY A 255 11.05 -19.82 7.51
C GLY A 255 10.68 -18.35 7.72
N GLN A 256 10.06 -17.71 6.73
CA GLN A 256 9.64 -16.30 6.83
C GLN A 256 8.24 -16.13 7.44
N VAL A 257 7.43 -17.20 7.45
CA VAL A 257 6.02 -17.18 7.87
C VAL A 257 5.81 -16.56 9.25
N PRO A 258 6.59 -16.88 10.31
CA PRO A 258 6.36 -16.31 11.64
C PRO A 258 6.50 -14.78 11.66
N VAL A 259 7.53 -14.24 11.01
CA VAL A 259 7.77 -12.79 10.94
C VAL A 259 6.64 -12.11 10.15
N LEU A 260 6.27 -12.66 9.00
CA LEU A 260 5.23 -12.11 8.13
C LEU A 260 3.84 -12.15 8.79
N ALA A 261 3.54 -13.18 9.57
CA ALA A 261 2.29 -13.29 10.33
C ALA A 261 2.23 -12.24 11.46
N VAL A 262 3.31 -12.11 12.24
CA VAL A 262 3.41 -11.09 13.29
C VAL A 262 3.31 -9.69 12.70
N GLN A 263 3.98 -9.45 11.57
CA GLN A 263 3.91 -8.20 10.83
C GLN A 263 2.48 -7.88 10.37
N ALA A 264 1.79 -8.82 9.71
CA ALA A 264 0.44 -8.59 9.20
C ALA A 264 -0.55 -8.26 10.33
N ILE A 265 -0.53 -9.05 11.41
CA ILE A 265 -1.38 -8.84 12.59
C ILE A 265 -1.01 -7.53 13.31
N GLY A 266 0.29 -7.26 13.46
CA GLY A 266 0.82 -6.04 14.08
C GLY A 266 0.33 -4.77 13.40
N GLY A 267 0.30 -4.74 12.07
CA GLY A 267 -0.25 -3.62 11.30
C GLY A 267 -1.72 -3.35 11.64
N VAL A 268 -2.55 -4.40 11.72
CA VAL A 268 -3.96 -4.27 12.11
C VAL A 268 -4.10 -3.78 13.56
N LEU A 269 -3.28 -4.28 14.48
CA LEU A 269 -3.29 -3.86 15.89
C LEU A 269 -2.90 -2.38 16.07
N LEU A 270 -1.86 -1.92 15.37
CA LEU A 270 -1.48 -0.51 15.36
C LEU A 270 -2.62 0.38 14.83
N MET A 271 -3.22 -0.02 13.71
CA MET A 271 -4.27 0.76 13.06
C MET A 271 -5.54 0.82 13.91
N THR A 272 -5.97 -0.30 14.50
CA THR A 272 -7.12 -0.32 15.40
C THR A 272 -6.89 0.49 16.68
N SER A 273 -5.66 0.53 17.20
CA SER A 273 -5.31 1.37 18.35
C SER A 273 -5.39 2.87 18.03
N VAL A 274 -4.83 3.31 16.89
CA VAL A 274 -4.84 4.73 16.52
C VAL A 274 -6.24 5.22 16.14
N LEU A 275 -7.08 4.37 15.53
CA LEU A 275 -8.45 4.74 15.17
C LEU A 275 -9.33 5.10 16.37
N ARG A 276 -9.08 4.49 17.54
CA ARG A 276 -9.77 4.84 18.80
C ARG A 276 -9.44 6.26 19.29
N ARG A 277 -8.43 6.90 18.70
CA ARG A 277 -7.96 8.25 19.04
C ARG A 277 -8.45 9.34 18.09
N LEU A 278 -9.19 8.96 17.04
CA LEU A 278 -9.72 9.92 16.08
C LEU A 278 -10.58 10.99 16.77
N PRO A 279 -10.46 12.26 16.36
CA PRO A 279 -11.41 13.28 16.75
C PRO A 279 -12.80 12.96 16.16
N HIS A 280 -13.86 13.32 16.89
CA HIS A 280 -15.22 13.27 16.36
C HIS A 280 -15.47 14.48 15.45
N ALA A 281 -16.34 14.32 14.45
CA ALA A 281 -16.95 15.47 13.79
C ALA A 281 -17.82 16.18 14.84
N ALA A 282 -17.48 17.43 15.14
CA ALA A 282 -18.29 18.29 16.00
C ALA A 282 -19.62 18.66 15.29
#